data_AF-A0A6P0U722-F1
#
_entry.id   AF-A0A6P0U722-F1
#
_cell.length_a   1.000
_cell.length_b   1.000
_cell.length_c   1.000
_cell.angle_alpha   90.00
_cell.angle_beta   90.00
_cell.angle_gamma   90.00
#
_symmetry.space_group_name_H-M   'P 1'
#
loop_
_entity.id
_entity.type
_entity.pdbx_description
1 polymer ?
#
loop_
_entity_poly.entity_id
_entity_poly.type
_entity_poly.pdbx_seq_one_letter_code
_entity_poly.pdbx_strand_id
1 'polypeptide(L)' 'MKNYACIAIGINQYEFIQLLSYAKQNAEALHSFLLNETNFSAEQCLLLTDSNLLPIC' A
#
# COMPACT_ATOMS: atom_id res chain seq x y z
N MET A 1 0.50 26.31 3.31
CA MET A 1 0.44 24.99 3.98
C MET A 1 0.82 23.95 2.94
N LYS A 2 1.73 23.02 3.25
CA LYS A 2 2.10 21.95 2.31
C LYS A 2 1.10 20.80 2.46
N ASN A 3 0.47 20.42 1.36
CA ASN A 3 -0.37 19.23 1.30
C ASN A 3 0.50 18.07 0.86
N TYR A 4 0.72 17.14 1.77
CA TYR A 4 1.43 15.90 1.50
C TYR A 4 0.41 14.78 1.34
N ALA A 5 0.69 13.88 0.41
CA ALA A 5 -0.05 12.64 0.21
C ALA A 5 0.96 11.50 0.15
N CYS A 6 0.59 10.37 0.73
CA CYS A 6 1.41 9.18 0.82
C CYS A 6 0.67 8.03 0.14
N ILE A 7 1.39 7.28 -0.69
CA ILE A 7 0.86 6.08 -1.34
C ILE A 7 1.86 4.95 -1.08
N ALA A 8 1.39 3.90 -0.40
CA ALA A 8 2.12 2.65 -0.23
C ALA A 8 1.55 1.61 -1.19
N ILE A 9 2.40 1.02 -2.04
CA ILE A 9 1.98 0.05 -3.06
C ILE A 9 2.72 -1.26 -2.84
N GLY A 10 1.99 -2.36 -2.71
CA GLY A 10 2.53 -3.70 -2.56
C GLY A 10 1.87 -4.70 -3.50
N ILE A 11 2.63 -5.25 -4.44
CA ILE A 11 2.13 -6.20 -5.46
C ILE A 11 2.94 -7.48 -5.35
N ASN A 12 2.30 -8.56 -4.93
CA ASN A 12 2.90 -9.89 -4.88
C ASN A 12 2.67 -10.68 -6.18
N GLN A 13 1.48 -10.56 -6.76
CA GLN A 13 1.00 -11.29 -7.92
C GLN A 13 1.08 -10.42 -9.16
N TYR A 14 1.92 -10.86 -10.09
CA TYR A 14 1.98 -10.36 -11.45
C TYR A 14 1.56 -11.48 -12.39
N GLU A 15 0.91 -11.15 -13.50
CA GLU A 15 0.30 -12.14 -14.40
C GLU A 15 1.32 -13.11 -15.02
N PHE A 16 2.53 -12.63 -15.31
CA PHE A 16 3.51 -13.38 -16.13
C PHE A 16 4.80 -13.76 -15.38
N ILE A 17 4.90 -13.50 -14.07
CA ILE A 17 6.11 -13.80 -13.28
C ILE A 17 5.75 -14.48 -11.96
N GLN A 18 6.77 -15.06 -11.31
CA GLN A 18 6.62 -15.75 -10.03
C GLN A 18 6.13 -14.80 -8.92
N LEU A 19 5.29 -15.33 -8.04
CA LEU A 19 4.77 -14.64 -6.85
C LEU A 19 5.90 -14.10 -5.98
N LEU A 20 5.84 -12.82 -5.65
CA LEU A 20 6.72 -12.20 -4.64
C LEU A 20 6.17 -12.49 -3.24
N SER A 21 7.07 -12.69 -2.28
CA SER A 21 6.67 -13.10 -0.93
C SER A 21 6.29 -11.93 -0.01
N TYR A 22 6.80 -10.72 -0.25
CA TYR A 22 6.80 -9.66 0.78
C TYR A 22 6.40 -8.26 0.32
N ALA A 23 6.10 -8.03 -0.97
CA ALA A 23 5.79 -6.68 -1.44
C ALA A 23 4.53 -6.11 -0.77
N LYS A 24 3.47 -6.93 -0.62
CA LYS A 24 2.27 -6.58 0.16
C LYS A 24 2.60 -6.24 1.61
N GLN A 25 3.30 -7.14 2.31
CA GLN A 25 3.63 -6.97 3.72
C GLN A 25 4.48 -5.71 3.96
N ASN A 26 5.41 -5.42 3.05
CA ASN A 26 6.22 -4.21 3.09
C ASN A 26 5.36 -2.95 2.95
N ALA A 27 4.38 -2.95 2.04
CA ALA A 27 3.47 -1.83 1.86
C ALA A 27 2.56 -1.62 3.08
N GLU A 28 2.04 -2.69 3.68
CA GLU A 28 1.25 -2.65 4.91
C GLU A 28 2.06 -2.10 6.10
N ALA A 29 3.32 -2.54 6.23
CA ALA A 29 4.23 -2.06 7.27
C ALA A 29 4.55 -0.56 7.09
N LEU A 30 4.84 -0.14 5.86
CA LEU A 30 5.08 1.28 5.56
C LEU A 30 3.84 2.14 5.81
N HIS A 31 2.66 1.67 5.39
CA HIS A 31 1.40 2.37 5.65
C HIS A 31 1.13 2.50 7.16
N SER A 32 1.36 1.42 7.92
CA SER A 32 1.21 1.44 9.37
C SER A 32 2.19 2.41 10.04
N PHE A 33 3.43 2.46 9.57
CA PHE A 33 4.41 3.45 10.04
C PHE A 33 3.94 4.88 9.74
N LEU A 34 3.45 5.15 8.53
CA LEU A 34 2.95 6.48 8.15
C LEU A 34 1.78 6.94 9.04
N LEU A 35 0.87 6.04 9.40
CA LEU A 35 -0.28 6.39 10.26
C LEU A 35 0.08 6.52 11.74
N ASN A 36 0.96 5.66 12.26
CA ASN A 36 1.16 5.53 13.70
C ASN A 36 2.39 6.29 14.21
N GLU A 37 3.41 6.45 13.36
CA GLU A 37 4.72 6.99 13.75
C GLU A 37 4.99 8.36 13.14
N THR A 38 4.04 8.91 12.38
CA THR A 38 4.14 10.23 11.75
C THR A 38 2.87 11.05 11.97
N ASN A 39 2.86 12.30 11.52
CA ASN A 39 1.71 13.20 11.64
C ASN A 39 0.76 13.13 10.43
N PHE A 40 0.87 12.14 9.55
CA PHE A 40 -0.06 11.97 8.44
C PHE A 40 -1.41 11.42 8.91
N SER A 41 -2.50 11.98 8.39
CA SER A 41 -3.84 11.45 8.65
C SER A 41 -4.17 10.27 7.72
N ALA A 42 -5.17 9.48 8.09
CA ALA A 42 -5.68 8.40 7.24
C ALA A 42 -6.17 8.89 5.87
N GLU A 43 -6.67 10.12 5.77
CA GLU A 43 -7.13 10.70 4.49
C GLU A 43 -5.97 11.07 3.57
N GLN A 44 -4.75 11.19 4.10
CA GLN A 44 -3.54 11.52 3.36
C GLN A 44 -2.76 10.27 2.93
N CYS A 45 -3.09 9.09 3.48
CA CYS A 45 -2.35 7.85 3.31
C CYS A 45 -3.22 6.81 2.61
N LEU A 46 -2.81 6.43 1.39
CA LEU A 46 -3.47 5.37 0.62
C LEU A 46 -2.61 4.12 0.58
N LEU A 47 -3.22 2.97 0.88
CA LEU A 47 -2.62 1.65 0.70
C LEU A 47 -3.26 0.95 -0.51
N LEU A 48 -2.43 0.53 -1.46
CA LEU A 48 -2.84 -0.26 -2.62
C LEU A 48 -2.13 -1.61 -2.59
N THR A 49 -2.91 -2.69 -2.61
CA THR A 49 -2.38 -4.05 -2.77
C THR A 49 -3.16 -4.79 -3.84
N ASP A 50 -2.50 -5.75 -4.48
CA ASP A 50 -3.10 -6.69 -5.44
C ASP A 50 -4.20 -7.57 -4.83
N SER A 51 -4.28 -7.68 -3.50
CA SER A 51 -5.36 -8.38 -2.79
C SER A 51 -6.68 -7.60 -2.73
N ASN A 52 -6.65 -6.29 -3.00
CA ASN A 52 -7.81 -5.40 -2.90
C ASN A 52 -8.55 -5.22 -4.24
N LEU A 53 -8.12 -5.92 -5.29
CA LEU A 53 -8.88 -6.03 -6.53
C LEU A 53 -9.98 -7.07 -6.32
N LEU A 54 -11.15 -6.61 -5.84
CA LEU A 54 -12.40 -7.32 -6.15
C LEU A 54 -12.41 -7.58 -7.66
N PRO A 55 -12.75 -8.79 -8.12
CA PRO A 55 -12.79 -9.08 -9.55
C PRO A 55 -13.71 -8.05 -10.19
N ILE A 56 -13.16 -7.25 -11.11
CA ILE A 56 -13.97 -6.43 -11.99
C ILE A 56 -14.77 -7.45 -12.81
N CYS A 57 -16.09 -7.32 -12.72
CA CYS A 57 -17.12 -8.21 -13.26
C CYS A 57 -16.79 -8.82 -14.63
#